data_AF-A0A1F6S052-F1
#
_entry.id   AF-A0A1F6S052-F1
#
_cell.length_a   1.000
_cell.length_b   1.000
_cell.length_c   1.000
_cell.angle_alpha   90.00
_cell.angle_beta   90.00
_cell.angle_gamma   90.00
#
_symmetry.space_group_name_H-M   'P 1'
#
loop_
_entity.id
_entity.type
_entity.pdbx_description
1 polymer ?
#
loop_
_entity_poly.entity_id
_entity_poly.type
_entity_poly.pdbx_seq_one_letter_code
_entity_poly.pdbx_strand_id
1 'polypeptide(L)'
;MEIPKTREEIEALINKSREEADDMELAMFLHNHIENPCEAEISPGKFENIRHIYINEAKRVLEKLKNPFAKKMLEDMIKKYTK
;
A
#
# COMPACT_ATOMS: atom_id res chain seq x y z
N MET A 1 4.00 12.86 15.61
CA MET A 1 3.52 11.55 16.08
C MET A 1 2.57 11.05 15.02
N GLU A 2 3.04 10.17 14.14
CA GLU A 2 2.11 9.42 13.29
C GLU A 2 1.46 8.34 14.14
N ILE A 3 0.14 8.27 14.03
CA ILE A 3 -0.74 7.40 14.81
C ILE A 3 -0.43 5.94 14.43
N PRO A 4 -0.30 5.01 15.39
CA PRO A 4 -0.28 3.58 15.06
C PRO A 4 -1.64 3.23 14.44
N LYS A 5 -1.62 2.88 13.15
CA LYS A 5 -2.83 2.57 12.40
C LYS A 5 -3.24 1.13 12.70
N THR A 6 -4.47 0.90 13.12
CA THR A 6 -5.02 -0.45 13.24
C THR A 6 -5.23 -1.06 11.86
N ARG A 7 -5.44 -2.38 11.78
CA ARG A 7 -5.77 -3.06 10.52
C ARG A 7 -6.97 -2.46 9.81
N GLU A 8 -8.01 -2.12 10.57
CA GLU A 8 -9.25 -1.54 10.05
C GLU A 8 -9.00 -0.16 9.44
N GLU A 9 -8.16 0.66 10.08
CA GLU A 9 -7.78 1.98 9.56
C GLU A 9 -6.95 1.88 8.29
N ILE A 10 -6.06 0.87 8.19
CA ILE A 10 -5.28 0.61 6.97
C ILE A 10 -6.19 0.21 5.81
N GLU A 11 -7.14 -0.69 6.06
CA GLU A 11 -8.12 -1.12 5.06
C GLU A 11 -9.01 0.05 4.62
N ALA A 12 -9.45 0.91 5.54
CA ALA A 12 -10.22 2.11 5.23
C ALA A 12 -9.42 3.12 4.38
N LEU A 13 -8.14 3.34 4.70
CA LEU A 13 -7.23 4.19 3.92
C LEU A 13 -7.05 3.67 2.49
N ILE A 14 -6.80 2.37 2.35
CA ILE A 14 -6.65 1.72 1.04
C ILE A 14 -7.93 1.87 0.22
N ASN A 15 -9.10 1.62 0.82
CA ASN A 15 -10.39 1.74 0.12
C ASN A 15 -10.64 3.17 -0.33
N LYS A 16 -10.42 4.15 0.55
CA LYS A 16 -10.56 5.57 0.21
C LYS A 16 -9.66 5.97 -0.95
N SER A 17 -8.38 5.61 -0.91
CA SER A 17 -7.44 5.91 -2.00
C SER A 17 -7.84 5.24 -3.31
N ARG A 18 -8.52 4.09 -3.29
CA ARG A 18 -9.00 3.44 -4.51
C ARG A 18 -10.24 4.09 -5.12
N GLU A 19 -11.08 4.73 -4.31
CA GLU A 19 -12.31 5.37 -4.77
C GLU A 19 -12.06 6.79 -5.27
N GLU A 20 -11.13 7.51 -4.66
CA GLU A 20 -10.93 8.94 -4.89
C GLU A 20 -9.71 9.27 -5.76
N ALA A 21 -8.67 8.43 -5.75
CA ALA A 21 -7.39 8.75 -6.38
C ALA A 21 -7.33 8.28 -7.84
N ASP A 22 -6.62 9.04 -8.68
CA ASP A 22 -6.26 8.55 -10.02
C ASP A 22 -5.21 7.43 -9.95
N ASP A 23 -4.97 6.77 -11.09
CA ASP A 23 -4.02 5.65 -11.17
C ASP A 23 -2.62 5.99 -10.63
N MET A 24 -2.17 7.22 -10.86
CA MET A 24 -0.84 7.66 -10.47
C MET A 24 -0.79 8.01 -8.98
N GLU A 25 -1.81 8.71 -8.48
CA GLU A 25 -1.95 9.02 -7.06
C GLU A 25 -2.05 7.73 -6.22
N LEU A 26 -2.83 6.75 -6.68
CA LEU A 26 -2.93 5.44 -6.04
C LEU A 26 -1.58 4.70 -6.07
N ALA A 27 -0.88 4.72 -7.20
CA ALA A 27 0.44 4.10 -7.32
C ALA A 27 1.47 4.77 -6.41
N MET A 28 1.47 6.10 -6.30
CA MET A 28 2.35 6.84 -5.38
C MET A 28 2.04 6.54 -3.91
N PHE A 29 0.75 6.48 -3.55
CA PHE A 29 0.31 6.12 -2.21
C PHE A 29 0.86 4.75 -1.79
N LEU A 30 0.65 3.74 -2.64
CA LEU A 30 1.15 2.38 -2.39
C LEU A 30 2.67 2.32 -2.41
N HIS A 31 3.33 3.00 -3.34
CA HIS A 31 4.79 3.08 -3.42
C HIS A 31 5.38 3.61 -2.12
N ASN A 32 4.85 4.72 -1.60
CA ASN A 32 5.33 5.33 -0.35
C ASN A 32 5.18 4.37 0.84
N HIS A 33 4.04 3.69 0.95
CA HIS A 33 3.80 2.76 2.05
C HIS A 33 4.57 1.43 1.93
N ILE A 34 4.99 1.02 0.73
CA ILE A 34 5.87 -0.14 0.55
C ILE A 34 7.31 0.22 0.90
N GLU A 35 7.78 1.37 0.40
CA GLU A 35 9.15 1.85 0.63
C GLU A 35 9.39 2.20 2.10
N ASN A 36 8.45 2.94 2.69
CA ASN A 36 8.46 3.39 4.08
C ASN A 36 7.28 2.75 4.84
N PRO A 37 7.37 1.45 5.18
CA PRO A 37 6.24 0.78 5.82
C PRO A 37 6.05 1.26 7.25
N CYS A 38 4.80 1.51 7.60
CA CYS A 38 4.41 1.70 8.98
C CYS A 38 4.40 0.35 9.72
N GLU A 39 4.28 0.43 11.04
CA GLU A 39 3.92 -0.70 11.90
C GLU A 39 2.45 -0.56 12.30
N ALA A 40 1.75 -1.69 12.40
CA ALA A 40 0.38 -1.73 12.87
C ALA A 40 0.28 -2.62 14.10
N GLU A 41 -0.55 -2.20 15.05
CA GLU A 41 -0.91 -3.05 16.18
C GLU A 41 -1.92 -4.10 15.70
N ILE A 42 -1.51 -5.37 15.68
CA ILE A 42 -2.36 -6.48 15.24
C ILE A 42 -3.01 -7.22 16.43
N SER A 43 -2.47 -7.00 17.62
CA SER A 43 -3.01 -7.45 18.91
C SER A 43 -2.40 -6.58 20.01
N PRO A 44 -3.03 -6.47 21.21
CA PRO A 44 -2.53 -5.61 22.28
C PRO A 44 -1.03 -5.79 22.56
N GLY A 45 -0.24 -4.74 22.32
CA GLY A 45 1.21 -4.71 22.53
C GLY A 45 2.05 -5.43 21.46
N LYS A 46 1.46 -5.94 20.38
CA LYS A 46 2.16 -6.60 19.27
C LYS A 46 2.03 -5.78 18.00
N PHE A 47 3.15 -5.24 17.57
CA PHE A 47 3.29 -4.47 16.34
C PHE A 47 3.93 -5.34 15.26
N GLU A 48 3.36 -5.30 14.05
CA GLU A 48 3.94 -5.96 12.88
C GLU A 48 4.13 -4.98 11.72
N ASN A 49 5.17 -5.22 10.93
CA ASN A 49 5.42 -4.47 9.71
C ASN A 49 4.37 -4.83 8.65
N ILE A 50 3.58 -3.84 8.25
CA ILE A 50 2.46 -4.01 7.32
C ILE A 50 2.83 -3.83 5.85
N ARG A 51 4.13 -3.79 5.50
CA ARG A 51 4.58 -3.72 4.09
C ARG A 51 3.89 -4.76 3.21
N HIS A 52 3.75 -5.97 3.73
CA HIS A 52 3.14 -7.09 3.02
C HIS A 52 1.68 -6.81 2.63
N ILE A 53 0.93 -6.05 3.44
CA ILE A 53 -0.44 -5.63 3.13
C ILE A 53 -0.45 -4.74 1.89
N TYR A 54 0.41 -3.72 1.86
CA TYR A 54 0.51 -2.81 0.72
C TYR A 54 1.07 -3.48 -0.54
N ILE A 55 2.00 -4.43 -0.41
CA ILE A 55 2.47 -5.24 -1.55
C ILE A 55 1.32 -6.07 -2.12
N ASN A 56 0.51 -6.71 -1.27
CA ASN A 56 -0.63 -7.50 -1.72
C ASN A 56 -1.68 -6.64 -2.41
N GLU A 57 -1.95 -5.44 -1.89
CA GLU A 57 -2.87 -4.51 -2.55
C GLU A 57 -2.30 -3.97 -3.86
N ALA A 58 -1.01 -3.64 -3.91
CA ALA A 58 -0.33 -3.22 -5.14
C ALA A 58 -0.48 -4.27 -6.25
N LYS A 59 -0.33 -5.56 -5.92
CA LYS A 59 -0.59 -6.67 -6.85
C LYS A 59 -2.04 -6.69 -7.34
N ARG A 60 -3.02 -6.46 -6.46
CA ARG A 60 -4.45 -6.45 -6.81
C ARG A 60 -4.84 -5.29 -7.71
N VAL A 61 -4.31 -4.10 -7.47
CA VAL A 61 -4.65 -2.92 -8.27
C VAL A 61 -3.91 -2.87 -9.59
N LEU A 62 -2.73 -3.50 -9.68
CA LEU A 62 -1.91 -3.51 -10.89
C LEU A 62 -2.69 -3.98 -12.14
N GLU A 63 -3.55 -4.99 -11.99
CA GLU A 63 -4.38 -5.51 -13.08
C GLU A 63 -5.44 -4.49 -13.56
N LYS A 64 -5.83 -3.55 -12.69
CA LYS A 64 -6.92 -2.60 -12.91
C LYS A 64 -6.47 -1.21 -13.35
N LEU A 65 -5.21 -0.84 -13.09
CA LEU A 65 -4.64 0.42 -13.53
C LEU A 65 -4.76 0.54 -15.06
N LYS A 66 -4.99 1.75 -15.55
CA LYS A 66 -5.02 2.07 -16.99
C LYS A 66 -3.76 2.81 -17.41
N ASN A 67 -3.19 3.61 -16.52
CA ASN A 67 -1.97 4.36 -16.75
C ASN A 67 -0.73 3.43 -16.79
N PRO A 68 0.00 3.35 -17.92
CA PRO A 68 1.16 2.48 -18.05
C PRO A 68 2.36 2.88 -17.17
N PHE A 69 2.50 4.17 -16.85
CA PHE A 69 3.55 4.65 -15.94
C PHE A 69 3.27 4.22 -14.50
N ALA A 70 2.03 4.36 -14.05
CA ALA A 70 1.59 3.91 -12.72
C ALA A 70 1.79 2.39 -12.56
N LYS A 71 1.43 1.61 -13.60
CA LYS A 71 1.70 0.16 -13.64
C LYS A 71 3.17 -0.15 -13.45
N LYS A 72 4.03 0.43 -14.29
CA LYS A 72 5.47 0.17 -14.25
C LYS A 72 6.07 0.54 -12.89
N MET A 73 5.66 1.68 -12.32
CA MET A 73 6.10 2.10 -10.99
C MET A 73 5.77 1.04 -9.92
N LEU A 74 4.54 0.53 -9.88
CA LEU A 74 4.16 -0.51 -8.92
C LEU A 74 4.85 -1.85 -9.20
N GLU A 75 5.02 -2.24 -10.46
CA GLU A 75 5.74 -3.46 -10.83
C GLU A 75 7.19 -3.45 -10.34
N ASP A 76 7.91 -2.35 -10.57
CA ASP A 76 9.29 -2.20 -10.14
C ASP A 76 9.39 -2.19 -8.60
N MET A 77 8.43 -1.54 -7.93
CA MET A 77 8.34 -1.53 -6.48
C MET A 77 8.06 -2.91 -5.88
N ILE A 78 7.09 -3.66 -6.43
CA ILE A 78 6.80 -5.03 -5.99
C ILE A 78 8.06 -5.91 -6.17
N LYS A 79 8.69 -5.86 -7.36
CA LYS A 79 9.92 -6.64 -7.64
C LYS A 79 11.06 -6.33 -6.68
N LYS A 80 11.21 -5.08 -6.24
CA LYS A 80 12.25 -4.65 -5.29
C LYS A 80 12.14 -5.37 -3.94
N TYR A 81 10.92 -5.65 -3.48
CA TYR A 81 10.66 -6.17 -2.12
C TYR A 81 10.15 -7.62 -2.07
N THR A 82 9.99 -8.30 -3.21
CA THR A 82 9.59 -9.71 -3.26
C THR A 82 10.66 -10.63 -3.86
N LYS A 83 11.93 -10.20 -3.86
CA LYS A 83 13.07 -10.97 -4.35
C LYS A 83 13.73 -11.80 -3.27
#